data_AF-A0A9X3WN15-F1
#
_entry.id   AF-A0A9X3WN15-F1
#
_cell.length_a   1.000
_cell.length_b   1.000
_cell.length_c   1.000
_cell.angle_alpha   90.00
_cell.angle_beta   90.00
_cell.angle_gamma   90.00
#
_symmetry.space_group_name_H-M   'P 1'
#
loop_
_entity.id
_entity.type
_entity.pdbx_description
1 polymer ?
#
loop_
_entity_poly.entity_id
_entity_poly.type
_entity_poly.pdbx_seq_one_letter_code
_entity_poly.pdbx_strand_id
1 'polypeptide(L)'
;MSHAIGVKRKPLLLVVVSILILITALLTFFVGNNLFGSNENKEETDDVKSTMESKDDSTEVKEANTETDGEEPPTVEEVQKIQETVGVANKDVGAFVSTMHDFYNETTGYGQIEHLNWDEQNQKANEIVDELEPMIASTSDQQLKSDLQSITDLAQKVVNDEQDSGHVRHLHRFFHDLDIALNNYDGTSKIWGVTKSLR
;
A
#
# COMPACT_ATOMS: atom_id res chain seq x y z
N MET A 1 -21.84 -60.98 5.94
CA MET A 1 -22.96 -60.03 5.99
C MET A 1 -22.43 -58.66 5.58
N SER A 2 -22.84 -58.12 4.44
CA SER A 2 -22.32 -56.85 3.93
C SER A 2 -23.34 -55.73 4.17
N HIS A 3 -22.98 -54.71 4.95
CA HIS A 3 -23.76 -53.49 5.09
C HIS A 3 -23.31 -52.46 4.04
N ALA A 4 -24.22 -52.05 3.16
CA ALA A 4 -23.96 -50.98 2.19
C ALA A 4 -24.32 -49.62 2.82
N ILE A 5 -23.34 -48.72 2.94
CA ILE A 5 -23.56 -47.36 3.47
C ILE A 5 -24.12 -46.49 2.34
N GLY A 6 -25.44 -46.27 2.36
CA GLY A 6 -26.14 -45.45 1.37
C GLY A 6 -25.91 -43.95 1.57
N VAL A 7 -24.97 -43.37 0.80
CA VAL A 7 -24.73 -41.92 0.78
C VAL A 7 -25.95 -41.20 0.18
N LYS A 8 -26.76 -40.57 1.05
CA LYS A 8 -27.90 -39.72 0.63
C LYS A 8 -27.39 -38.45 -0.07
N ARG A 9 -27.31 -38.48 -1.40
CA ARG A 9 -27.09 -37.28 -2.22
C ARG A 9 -28.23 -36.28 -1.95
N LYS A 10 -27.90 -35.08 -1.48
CA LYS A 10 -28.87 -33.96 -1.40
C LYS A 10 -29.37 -33.66 -2.83
N PRO A 11 -30.66 -33.38 -3.05
CA PRO A 11 -31.17 -33.09 -4.39
C PRO A 11 -30.53 -31.79 -4.90
N LEU A 12 -29.88 -31.88 -6.07
CA LEU A 12 -29.08 -30.80 -6.68
C LEU A 12 -29.84 -29.47 -6.76
N LEU A 13 -31.15 -29.55 -7.01
CA LEU A 13 -32.06 -28.41 -7.10
C LEU A 13 -32.10 -27.54 -5.83
N LEU A 14 -31.98 -28.12 -4.62
CA LEU A 14 -31.93 -27.32 -3.39
C LEU A 14 -30.64 -26.49 -3.29
N VAL A 15 -29.51 -27.03 -3.75
CA VAL A 15 -28.21 -26.33 -3.72
C VAL A 15 -28.24 -25.13 -4.67
N VAL A 16 -28.74 -25.33 -5.89
CA VAL A 16 -28.88 -24.26 -6.90
C VAL A 16 -29.80 -23.14 -6.41
N VAL A 17 -30.94 -23.47 -5.79
CA VAL A 17 -31.86 -22.47 -5.22
C VAL A 17 -31.19 -21.66 -4.10
N SER A 18 -30.45 -22.29 -3.18
CA SER A 18 -29.74 -21.56 -2.12
C SER A 18 -28.64 -20.62 -2.66
N ILE A 19 -27.95 -21.01 -3.73
CA ILE A 19 -26.93 -20.16 -4.37
C ILE A 19 -27.58 -18.95 -5.05
N LEU A 20 -28.69 -19.14 -5.77
CA LEU A 20 -29.42 -18.04 -6.42
C LEU A 20 -29.91 -16.99 -5.42
N ILE A 21 -30.44 -17.42 -4.25
CA ILE A 21 -30.89 -16.50 -3.19
C ILE A 21 -29.73 -15.62 -2.70
N LEU A 22 -28.57 -16.21 -2.41
CA LEU A 22 -27.38 -15.47 -1.96
C LEU A 22 -26.91 -14.45 -3.01
N ILE A 23 -26.88 -14.82 -4.29
CA ILE A 23 -26.52 -13.92 -5.39
C ILE A 23 -27.52 -12.75 -5.50
N THR A 24 -28.82 -13.01 -5.38
CA THR A 24 -29.82 -11.92 -5.42
C THR A 24 -29.69 -10.95 -4.25
N ALA A 25 -29.39 -11.45 -3.04
CA ALA A 25 -29.20 -10.61 -1.86
C ALA A 25 -27.99 -9.66 -2.03
N LEU A 26 -26.85 -10.20 -2.48
CA LEU A 26 -25.63 -9.42 -2.75
C LEU A 26 -25.87 -8.33 -3.81
N LEU A 27 -26.57 -8.65 -4.91
CA LEU A 27 -26.91 -7.68 -5.94
C LEU A 27 -27.84 -6.57 -5.42
N THR A 28 -28.85 -6.91 -4.61
CA THR A 28 -29.74 -5.89 -4.01
C THR A 28 -29.01 -4.96 -3.03
N PHE A 29 -28.00 -5.47 -2.31
CA PHE A 29 -27.19 -4.65 -1.41
C PHE A 29 -26.31 -3.66 -2.19
N PHE A 30 -25.61 -4.13 -3.23
CA PHE A 30 -24.68 -3.32 -4.02
C PHE A 30 -25.39 -2.23 -4.85
N VAL A 31 -26.58 -2.52 -5.38
CA VAL A 31 -27.42 -1.53 -6.08
C VAL A 31 -28.12 -0.60 -5.10
N GLY A 32 -28.57 -1.10 -3.95
CA GLY A 32 -29.27 -0.30 -2.93
C GLY A 32 -28.43 0.87 -2.42
N ASN A 33 -27.14 0.65 -2.14
CA ASN A 33 -26.22 1.70 -1.70
C ASN A 33 -25.95 2.80 -2.75
N ASN A 34 -26.27 2.59 -4.03
CA ASN A 34 -26.05 3.56 -5.11
C ASN A 34 -27.33 4.31 -5.55
N LEU A 35 -28.51 3.97 -5.00
CA LEU A 35 -29.80 4.49 -5.49
C LEU A 35 -30.64 5.25 -4.47
N PHE A 36 -30.16 5.41 -3.22
CA PHE A 36 -30.87 6.12 -2.15
C PHE A 36 -30.16 7.40 -1.66
N GLY A 37 -29.43 8.07 -2.55
CA GLY A 37 -28.97 9.46 -2.35
C GLY A 37 -30.15 10.44 -2.38
N SER A 38 -30.89 10.55 -1.28
CA SER A 38 -32.07 11.42 -1.19
C SER A 38 -31.67 12.89 -1.06
N ASN A 39 -31.96 13.65 -2.11
CA ASN A 39 -31.72 15.09 -2.22
C ASN A 39 -32.81 15.88 -1.46
N GLU A 40 -32.44 16.73 -0.51
CA GLU A 40 -33.25 17.87 -0.06
C GLU A 40 -32.52 19.18 -0.34
N ASN A 41 -33.25 20.16 -0.88
CA ASN A 41 -32.68 21.33 -1.54
C ASN A 41 -33.52 22.57 -1.24
N LYS A 42 -32.88 23.72 -1.01
CA LYS A 42 -33.45 25.09 -1.04
C LYS A 42 -32.32 26.14 -0.99
N GLU A 43 -32.14 26.98 -2.00
CA GLU A 43 -32.73 28.35 -2.16
C GLU A 43 -32.27 29.32 -1.06
N GLU A 44 -31.84 30.57 -1.30
CA GLU A 44 -31.64 31.41 -2.50
C GLU A 44 -30.72 32.60 -2.08
N THR A 45 -30.05 33.41 -2.92
CA THR A 45 -29.89 33.54 -4.39
C THR A 45 -28.42 33.17 -4.80
N ASP A 46 -27.56 33.83 -5.60
CA ASP A 46 -27.53 35.07 -6.44
C ASP A 46 -26.42 34.98 -7.53
N ASP A 47 -26.21 36.05 -8.31
CA ASP A 47 -25.32 36.13 -9.49
C ASP A 47 -23.90 36.67 -9.19
N VAL A 48 -22.87 36.10 -9.86
CA VAL A 48 -21.97 36.88 -10.76
C VAL A 48 -20.97 35.96 -11.50
N LYS A 49 -20.93 36.16 -12.82
CA LYS A 49 -20.12 35.45 -13.82
C LYS A 49 -18.65 35.90 -13.88
N SER A 50 -17.68 34.99 -13.65
CA SER A 50 -16.34 35.07 -14.29
C SER A 50 -15.55 33.75 -14.33
N THR A 51 -15.14 33.36 -15.55
CA THR A 51 -13.82 32.80 -15.93
C THR A 51 -13.12 31.75 -15.03
N MET A 52 -13.47 30.48 -15.29
CA MET A 52 -12.54 29.36 -15.58
C MET A 52 -11.02 29.58 -15.37
N GLU A 53 -10.45 28.96 -14.34
CA GLU A 53 -9.09 28.37 -14.35
C GLU A 53 -8.98 27.23 -13.32
N SER A 54 -7.95 26.37 -13.39
CA SER A 54 -7.83 25.13 -12.60
C SER A 54 -6.70 25.19 -11.57
N LYS A 55 -6.99 24.70 -10.36
CA LYS A 55 -6.10 24.32 -9.23
C LYS A 55 -6.95 23.43 -8.31
N ASP A 56 -6.55 22.23 -7.89
CA ASP A 56 -5.31 21.86 -7.19
C ASP A 56 -5.10 22.69 -5.92
N ASP A 57 -5.63 22.17 -4.82
CA ASP A 57 -5.44 22.65 -3.46
C ASP A 57 -5.01 21.46 -2.58
N SER A 58 -3.75 21.08 -2.70
CA SER A 58 -3.11 20.12 -1.79
C SER A 58 -2.88 20.80 -0.43
N THR A 59 -3.80 20.61 0.52
CA THR A 59 -3.74 21.29 1.83
C THR A 59 -2.54 20.80 2.68
N GLU A 60 -1.42 21.53 2.62
CA GLU A 60 -0.17 21.23 3.32
C GLU A 60 -0.32 21.35 4.85
N VAL A 61 -0.49 20.22 5.55
CA VAL A 61 -0.30 20.15 7.00
C VAL A 61 1.19 20.00 7.30
N LYS A 62 1.76 20.99 8.01
CA LYS A 62 3.17 21.02 8.37
C LYS A 62 3.46 20.14 9.57
N GLU A 63 4.11 19.00 9.32
CA GLU A 63 4.64 18.11 10.35
C GLU A 63 6.16 17.94 10.20
N ALA A 64 6.83 17.66 11.32
CA ALA A 64 8.25 17.96 11.47
C ALA A 64 9.20 17.15 10.56
N ASN A 65 10.06 17.87 9.83
CA ASN A 65 11.16 17.28 9.07
C ASN A 65 12.20 16.66 10.00
N THR A 66 12.38 15.34 9.89
CA THR A 66 13.69 14.71 10.13
C THR A 66 14.47 14.78 8.82
N GLU A 67 14.96 15.97 8.48
CA GLU A 67 15.93 16.15 7.38
C GLU A 67 17.20 15.37 7.72
N THR A 68 17.58 14.44 6.83
CA THR A 68 18.80 13.64 7.00
C THR A 68 19.89 14.16 6.07
N ASP A 69 20.74 15.04 6.61
CA ASP A 69 21.98 15.58 6.05
C ASP A 69 22.04 15.82 4.52
N GLY A 70 21.76 17.06 4.11
CA GLY A 70 22.65 17.89 3.26
C GLY A 70 22.99 17.47 1.82
N GLU A 71 22.58 16.29 1.36
CA GLU A 71 22.84 15.78 0.01
C GLU A 71 21.73 16.21 -0.96
N GLU A 72 22.08 16.60 -2.19
CA GLU A 72 21.09 16.87 -3.24
C GLU A 72 20.42 15.55 -3.67
N PRO A 73 19.11 15.52 -3.98
CA PRO A 73 18.44 14.31 -4.44
C PRO A 73 19.05 13.84 -5.77
N PRO A 74 19.15 12.51 -6.01
CA PRO A 74 19.84 11.98 -7.17
C PRO A 74 19.17 12.41 -8.49
N THR A 75 20.00 12.56 -9.52
CA THR A 75 19.51 12.89 -10.87
C THR A 75 18.72 11.73 -11.49
N VAL A 76 17.91 12.02 -12.50
CA VAL A 76 17.14 10.99 -13.25
C VAL A 76 18.09 9.98 -13.89
N GLU A 77 19.23 10.45 -14.37
CA GLU A 77 20.31 9.63 -14.95
C GLU A 77 20.97 8.71 -13.90
N GLU A 78 21.09 9.13 -12.65
CA GLU A 78 21.59 8.31 -11.55
C GLU A 78 20.56 7.27 -11.10
N VAL A 79 19.29 7.66 -10.96
CA VAL A 79 18.17 6.74 -10.68
C VAL A 79 18.07 5.66 -11.78
N GLN A 80 18.09 6.04 -13.06
CA GLN A 80 18.06 5.07 -14.18
C GLN A 80 19.26 4.11 -14.11
N LYS A 81 20.46 4.62 -13.80
CA LYS A 81 21.66 3.78 -13.65
C LYS A 81 21.55 2.79 -12.48
N ILE A 82 20.90 3.18 -11.38
CA ILE A 82 20.63 2.30 -10.23
C ILE A 82 19.60 1.22 -10.63
N GLN A 83 18.52 1.60 -11.30
CA GLN A 83 17.52 0.67 -11.85
C GLN A 83 18.15 -0.34 -12.83
N GLU A 84 19.00 0.12 -13.76
CA GLU A 84 19.70 -0.72 -14.75
C GLU A 84 20.78 -1.64 -14.15
N THR A 85 21.18 -1.42 -12.89
CA THR A 85 22.23 -2.22 -12.22
C THR A 85 21.71 -2.96 -10.99
N VAL A 86 21.46 -2.25 -9.88
CA VAL A 86 20.93 -2.81 -8.63
C VAL A 86 19.50 -3.33 -8.84
N GLY A 87 18.66 -2.55 -9.53
CA GLY A 87 17.27 -2.92 -9.83
C GLY A 87 17.16 -4.15 -10.74
N VAL A 88 18.06 -4.31 -11.73
CA VAL A 88 18.14 -5.51 -12.59
C VAL A 88 18.68 -6.73 -11.82
N ALA A 89 19.62 -6.54 -10.91
CA ALA A 89 20.23 -7.63 -10.14
C ALA A 89 19.32 -8.21 -9.04
N ASN A 90 18.42 -7.40 -8.45
CA ASN A 90 17.58 -7.78 -7.30
C ASN A 90 16.09 -7.70 -7.67
N LYS A 91 15.67 -8.37 -8.76
CA LYS A 91 14.30 -8.29 -9.30
C LYS A 91 13.24 -8.98 -8.43
N ASP A 92 13.64 -9.93 -7.59
CA ASP A 92 12.85 -10.52 -6.51
C ASP A 92 12.56 -9.48 -5.41
N VAL A 93 13.59 -8.79 -4.91
CA VAL A 93 13.45 -7.69 -3.95
C VAL A 93 12.60 -6.56 -4.53
N GLY A 94 12.81 -6.20 -5.79
CA GLY A 94 12.00 -5.19 -6.48
C GLY A 94 10.51 -5.56 -6.52
N ALA A 95 10.16 -6.80 -6.85
CA ALA A 95 8.76 -7.25 -6.87
C ALA A 95 8.11 -7.22 -5.47
N PHE A 96 8.85 -7.61 -4.44
CA PHE A 96 8.40 -7.49 -3.05
C PHE A 96 8.19 -6.03 -2.64
N VAL A 97 9.16 -5.16 -2.89
CA VAL A 97 9.12 -3.73 -2.58
C VAL A 97 7.90 -3.05 -3.22
N SER A 98 7.62 -3.31 -4.50
CA SER A 98 6.46 -2.77 -5.19
C SER A 98 5.14 -3.26 -4.57
N THR A 99 5.05 -4.55 -4.20
CA THR A 99 3.88 -5.13 -3.52
C THR A 99 3.64 -4.50 -2.14
N MET A 100 4.71 -4.17 -1.40
CA MET A 100 4.61 -3.47 -0.11
C MET A 100 4.23 -1.99 -0.30
N HIS A 101 4.77 -1.35 -1.34
CA HIS A 101 4.44 0.04 -1.68
C HIS A 101 2.95 0.21 -2.03
N ASP A 102 2.37 -0.69 -2.80
CA ASP A 102 0.92 -0.71 -3.08
C ASP A 102 0.09 -0.84 -1.79
N PHE A 103 0.46 -1.77 -0.89
CA PHE A 103 -0.20 -1.92 0.42
C PHE A 103 -0.14 -0.65 1.26
N TYR A 104 1.02 0.02 1.33
CA TYR A 104 1.15 1.26 2.10
C TYR A 104 0.46 2.46 1.42
N ASN A 105 0.36 2.50 0.10
CA ASN A 105 -0.47 3.47 -0.61
C ASN A 105 -1.96 3.30 -0.26
N GLU A 106 -2.49 2.08 -0.30
CA GLU A 106 -3.89 1.80 0.06
C GLU A 106 -4.19 2.08 1.54
N THR A 107 -3.33 1.61 2.45
CA THR A 107 -3.59 1.66 3.89
C THR A 107 -3.15 2.94 4.61
N THR A 108 -2.33 3.79 3.97
CA THR A 108 -1.82 5.03 4.59
C THR A 108 -1.98 6.29 3.74
N GLY A 109 -2.15 6.14 2.42
CA GLY A 109 -2.33 7.24 1.48
C GLY A 109 -3.61 8.05 1.73
N TYR A 110 -3.71 9.23 1.13
CA TYR A 110 -4.90 10.10 1.18
C TYR A 110 -5.47 10.38 2.59
N GLY A 111 -4.64 10.29 3.63
CA GLY A 111 -5.01 10.53 5.03
C GLY A 111 -5.31 9.28 5.86
N GLN A 112 -5.31 8.07 5.28
CA GLN A 112 -5.61 6.82 6.01
C GLN A 112 -4.58 6.52 7.13
N ILE A 113 -3.39 7.12 7.07
CA ILE A 113 -2.35 7.06 8.13
C ILE A 113 -2.84 7.52 9.51
N GLU A 114 -3.92 8.32 9.59
CA GLU A 114 -4.52 8.76 10.86
C GLU A 114 -5.62 7.79 11.38
N HIS A 115 -5.98 6.77 10.59
CA HIS A 115 -7.10 5.83 10.83
C HIS A 115 -6.69 4.35 10.60
N LEU A 116 -5.44 4.01 10.93
CA LEU A 116 -4.83 2.70 10.66
C LEU A 116 -5.58 1.51 11.26
N ASN A 117 -5.72 0.46 10.46
CA ASN A 117 -6.11 -0.88 10.90
C ASN A 117 -4.89 -1.60 11.51
N TRP A 118 -4.70 -1.50 12.83
CA TRP A 118 -3.51 -2.03 13.50
C TRP A 118 -3.32 -3.55 13.37
N ASP A 119 -4.38 -4.35 13.33
CA ASP A 119 -4.26 -5.80 13.12
C ASP A 119 -3.64 -6.12 11.75
N GLU A 120 -4.00 -5.36 10.72
CA GLU A 120 -3.50 -5.50 9.35
C GLU A 120 -2.08 -4.93 9.18
N GLN A 121 -1.77 -3.80 9.82
CA GLN A 121 -0.40 -3.28 9.88
C GLN A 121 0.53 -4.26 10.62
N ASN A 122 0.09 -4.85 11.73
CA ASN A 122 0.84 -5.86 12.46
C ASN A 122 1.01 -7.15 11.65
N GLN A 123 -0.05 -7.62 10.95
CA GLN A 123 0.06 -8.78 10.06
C GLN A 123 1.09 -8.52 8.95
N LYS A 124 1.03 -7.37 8.28
CA LYS A 124 1.97 -7.03 7.20
C LYS A 124 3.39 -6.82 7.70
N ALA A 125 3.57 -6.24 8.89
CA ALA A 125 4.89 -6.07 9.49
C ALA A 125 5.56 -7.42 9.85
N ASN A 126 4.80 -8.45 10.25
CA ASN A 126 5.34 -9.80 10.40
C ASN A 126 5.75 -10.40 9.04
N GLU A 127 4.91 -10.27 8.02
CA GLU A 127 5.21 -10.71 6.64
C GLU A 127 6.49 -10.05 6.09
N ILE A 128 6.72 -8.78 6.39
CA ILE A 128 7.95 -8.06 6.04
C ILE A 128 9.18 -8.63 6.75
N VAL A 129 9.09 -8.99 8.03
CA VAL A 129 10.22 -9.60 8.76
C VAL A 129 10.56 -10.99 8.19
N ASP A 130 9.54 -11.81 7.94
CA ASP A 130 9.71 -13.18 7.45
C ASP A 130 10.26 -13.23 6.00
N GLU A 131 9.73 -12.41 5.09
CA GLU A 131 10.16 -12.40 3.67
C GLU A 131 11.52 -11.69 3.47
N LEU A 132 11.89 -10.73 4.32
CA LEU A 132 13.17 -10.02 4.17
C LEU A 132 14.38 -10.79 4.68
N GLU A 133 14.27 -11.75 5.61
CA GLU A 133 15.43 -12.57 6.04
C GLU A 133 16.17 -13.25 4.86
N PRO A 134 15.50 -14.02 3.97
CA PRO A 134 16.17 -14.65 2.83
C PRO A 134 16.65 -13.65 1.78
N MET A 135 15.94 -12.53 1.58
CA MET A 135 16.36 -11.47 0.64
C MET A 135 17.61 -10.75 1.14
N ILE A 136 17.66 -10.38 2.42
CA ILE A 136 18.86 -9.82 3.06
C ILE A 136 20.01 -10.81 2.96
N ALA A 137 19.79 -12.12 3.04
CA ALA A 137 20.84 -13.11 2.85
C ALA A 137 21.39 -13.16 1.40
N SER A 138 20.52 -13.03 0.38
CA SER A 138 20.91 -13.08 -1.04
C SER A 138 21.50 -11.77 -1.58
N THR A 139 21.02 -10.61 -1.12
CA THR A 139 21.46 -9.29 -1.62
C THR A 139 22.96 -9.06 -1.40
N SER A 140 23.69 -8.86 -2.50
CA SER A 140 25.13 -8.56 -2.49
C SER A 140 25.44 -7.06 -2.38
N ASP A 141 24.53 -6.20 -2.83
CA ASP A 141 24.70 -4.74 -2.70
C ASP A 141 24.61 -4.30 -1.24
N GLN A 142 25.49 -3.39 -0.82
CA GLN A 142 25.60 -3.01 0.60
C GLN A 142 24.67 -1.85 1.01
N GLN A 143 24.22 -1.02 0.06
CA GLN A 143 23.23 0.02 0.34
C GLN A 143 21.86 -0.63 0.48
N LEU A 144 21.45 -1.43 -0.51
CA LEU A 144 20.17 -2.14 -0.49
C LEU A 144 20.06 -3.07 0.71
N LYS A 145 21.10 -3.85 1.02
CA LYS A 145 21.12 -4.72 2.21
C LYS A 145 20.95 -3.93 3.51
N SER A 146 21.52 -2.72 3.60
CA SER A 146 21.33 -1.86 4.77
C SER A 146 19.94 -1.23 4.83
N ASP A 147 19.29 -0.97 3.69
CA ASP A 147 17.93 -0.44 3.64
C ASP A 147 16.92 -1.52 4.04
N LEU A 148 17.04 -2.74 3.50
CA LEU A 148 16.22 -3.90 3.90
C LEU A 148 16.38 -4.24 5.40
N GLN A 149 17.60 -4.14 5.94
CA GLN A 149 17.83 -4.28 7.39
C GLN A 149 17.11 -3.18 8.19
N SER A 150 17.16 -1.92 7.73
CA SER A 150 16.47 -0.80 8.38
C SER A 150 14.94 -0.96 8.35
N ILE A 151 14.41 -1.50 7.24
CA ILE A 151 12.99 -1.87 7.11
C ILE A 151 12.61 -3.00 8.07
N THR A 152 13.47 -4.01 8.23
CA THR A 152 13.24 -5.14 9.15
C THR A 152 13.18 -4.65 10.61
N ASP A 153 14.17 -3.86 11.05
CA ASP A 153 14.19 -3.25 12.39
C ASP A 153 12.94 -2.38 12.65
N LEU A 154 12.46 -1.69 11.62
CA LEU A 154 11.30 -0.79 11.68
C LEU A 154 9.97 -1.56 11.69
N ALA A 155 9.86 -2.64 10.92
CA ALA A 155 8.71 -3.55 10.93
C ALA A 155 8.59 -4.26 12.29
N GLN A 156 9.71 -4.71 12.87
CA GLN A 156 9.73 -5.35 14.19
C GLN A 156 9.16 -4.44 15.30
N LYS A 157 9.33 -3.12 15.21
CA LYS A 157 8.71 -2.16 16.15
C LYS A 157 7.19 -2.09 16.03
N VAL A 158 6.66 -2.16 14.81
CA VAL A 158 5.20 -2.24 14.58
C VAL A 158 4.68 -3.53 15.20
N VAL A 159 5.31 -4.68 14.91
CA VAL A 159 4.97 -6.00 15.48
C VAL A 159 5.00 -6.02 17.01
N ASN A 160 5.87 -5.22 17.65
CA ASN A 160 5.99 -5.13 19.10
C ASN A 160 4.87 -4.30 19.78
N ASP A 161 3.81 -3.95 19.05
CA ASP A 161 2.62 -3.21 19.52
C ASP A 161 2.94 -1.78 20.04
N GLU A 162 3.93 -1.12 19.43
CA GLU A 162 4.25 0.29 19.71
C GLU A 162 3.15 1.26 19.23
N GLN A 163 2.29 0.82 18.29
CA GLN A 163 1.17 1.58 17.69
C GLN A 163 1.51 3.02 17.24
N ASP A 164 2.76 3.25 16.83
CA ASP A 164 3.25 4.54 16.36
C ASP A 164 3.06 4.66 14.83
N SER A 165 2.18 5.57 14.40
CA SER A 165 1.97 5.85 12.97
C SER A 165 3.21 6.46 12.31
N GLY A 166 4.16 6.99 13.07
CA GLY A 166 5.49 7.37 12.62
C GLY A 166 6.28 6.20 12.04
N HIS A 167 6.21 5.01 12.66
CA HIS A 167 6.90 3.82 12.15
C HIS A 167 6.23 3.29 10.86
N VAL A 168 4.90 3.24 10.81
CA VAL A 168 4.13 2.86 9.60
C VAL A 168 4.37 3.86 8.45
N ARG A 169 4.35 5.17 8.72
CA ARG A 169 4.65 6.24 7.76
C ARG A 169 6.09 6.16 7.24
N HIS A 170 7.03 5.68 8.04
CA HIS A 170 8.42 5.51 7.65
C HIS A 170 8.64 4.23 6.83
N LEU A 171 7.93 3.12 7.12
CA LEU A 171 7.90 1.93 6.25
C LEU A 171 7.41 2.29 4.85
N HIS A 172 6.31 3.04 4.73
CA HIS A 172 5.83 3.53 3.44
C HIS A 172 6.92 4.30 2.68
N ARG A 173 7.58 5.27 3.31
CA ARG A 173 8.67 6.05 2.67
C ARG A 173 9.83 5.17 2.20
N PHE A 174 10.21 4.16 2.98
CA PHE A 174 11.25 3.20 2.59
C PHE A 174 10.85 2.39 1.35
N PHE A 175 9.62 1.87 1.30
CA PHE A 175 9.14 1.12 0.14
C PHE A 175 8.96 2.02 -1.09
N HIS A 176 8.46 3.25 -0.94
CA HIS A 176 8.36 4.24 -2.02
C HIS A 176 9.74 4.56 -2.64
N ASP A 177 10.72 4.90 -1.80
CA ASP A 177 12.07 5.25 -2.28
C ASP A 177 12.81 4.03 -2.88
N LEU A 178 12.62 2.81 -2.32
CA LEU A 178 13.16 1.59 -2.95
C LEU A 178 12.43 1.20 -4.24
N ASP A 179 11.14 1.50 -4.40
CA ASP A 179 10.40 1.19 -5.64
C ASP A 179 10.91 2.07 -6.79
N ILE A 180 11.25 3.34 -6.51
CA ILE A 180 12.00 4.22 -7.43
C ILE A 180 13.39 3.67 -7.74
N ALA A 181 14.11 3.13 -6.75
CA ALA A 181 15.48 2.62 -6.95
C ALA A 181 15.55 1.30 -7.74
N LEU A 182 14.61 0.39 -7.52
CA LEU A 182 14.67 -0.99 -8.03
C LEU A 182 13.78 -1.24 -9.26
N ASN A 183 12.70 -0.47 -9.41
CA ASN A 183 11.68 -0.64 -10.44
C ASN A 183 11.43 0.66 -11.20
N ASN A 184 10.57 0.59 -12.21
CA ASN A 184 10.21 1.74 -13.04
C ASN A 184 8.92 2.40 -12.51
N TYR A 185 8.89 2.76 -11.22
CA TYR A 185 7.73 3.43 -10.62
C TYR A 185 7.54 4.84 -11.21
N ASP A 186 6.33 5.13 -11.71
CA ASP A 186 6.00 6.39 -12.40
C ASP A 186 4.93 7.23 -11.69
N GLY A 187 4.35 6.74 -10.58
CA GLY A 187 3.25 7.40 -9.88
C GLY A 187 3.61 8.73 -9.20
N THR A 188 4.78 8.80 -8.56
CA THR A 188 5.37 10.05 -8.04
C THR A 188 6.90 10.00 -8.12
N SER A 189 7.52 11.14 -8.41
CA SER A 189 8.99 11.30 -8.41
C SER A 189 9.54 11.87 -7.09
N LYS A 190 8.73 11.94 -6.01
CA LYS A 190 9.14 12.55 -4.74
C LYS A 190 9.95 11.57 -3.88
N ILE A 191 11.25 11.51 -4.12
CA ILE A 191 12.20 10.85 -3.21
C ILE A 191 12.13 11.51 -1.82
N TRP A 192 11.99 10.71 -0.76
CA TRP A 192 12.01 11.18 0.63
C TRP A 192 13.41 11.19 1.24
N GLY A 193 14.36 10.47 0.63
CA GLY A 193 15.77 10.40 1.04
C GLY A 193 16.00 9.44 2.21
N VAL A 194 15.07 8.54 2.51
CA VAL A 194 15.21 7.62 3.66
C VAL A 194 16.11 6.41 3.36
N THR A 195 16.25 6.06 2.08
CA THR A 195 17.12 4.97 1.60
C THR A 195 18.56 5.43 1.36
N LYS A 196 19.50 4.48 1.45
CA LYS A 196 20.88 4.61 0.99
C LYS A 196 21.05 4.18 -0.47
N SER A 197 20.14 3.38 -1.01
CA SER A 197 20.13 2.90 -2.41
C SER A 197 19.89 4.00 -3.45
N LEU A 198 19.73 5.26 -3.02
CA LEU A 198 19.52 6.46 -3.82
C LEU A 198 20.60 7.55 -3.53
N ARG A 199 21.78 7.14 -3.05
CA ARG A 199 22.90 8.02 -2.63
C ARG A 199 24.25 7.51 -3.17
#